data_AF-A0A0P6FIR6-F1
#
_entry.id   AF-A0A0P6FIR6-F1
#
_cell.length_a   1.000
_cell.length_b   1.000
_cell.length_c   1.000
_cell.angle_alpha   90.00
_cell.angle_beta   90.00
_cell.angle_gamma   90.00
#
_symmetry.space_group_name_H-M   'P 1'
#
loop_
_entity.id
_entity.type
_entity.pdbx_description
1 polymer ?
#
loop_
_entity_poly.entity_id
_entity_poly.type
_entity_poly.pdbx_seq_one_letter_code
_entity_poly.pdbx_strand_id
1 'polypeptide(L)'
;MGKSMRQFGCGKTQILNTLTQKERYIHEWEVMGRNNPSIDARKRFRRSRNEHINRSVHDWYQQQTASGLRVTGPMLQKQARHYATLLEISNFGASN
;
A
#
# COMPACT_ATOMS: atom_id res chain seq x y z
N MET A 1 -30.54 -4.68 17.48
CA MET A 1 -29.39 -3.80 17.16
C MET A 1 -28.38 -3.58 18.30
N GLY A 2 -28.58 -4.09 19.54
CA GLY A 2 -27.74 -3.73 20.69
C GLY A 2 -26.53 -4.62 21.03
N LYS A 3 -26.27 -5.72 20.29
CA LYS A 3 -25.24 -6.71 20.65
C LYS A 3 -23.83 -6.36 20.13
N SER A 4 -23.70 -5.65 19.01
CA SER A 4 -22.40 -5.36 18.39
C SER A 4 -21.61 -4.22 19.07
N MET A 5 -22.29 -3.17 19.55
CA MET A 5 -21.61 -2.01 20.16
C MET A 5 -20.82 -2.36 21.42
N ARG A 6 -21.38 -3.19 22.30
CA ARG A 6 -20.73 -3.60 23.56
C ARG A 6 -19.63 -4.62 23.34
N GLN A 7 -19.80 -5.51 22.35
CA GLN A 7 -18.83 -6.55 22.03
C GLN A 7 -17.54 -5.98 21.41
N PHE A 8 -17.65 -4.96 20.57
CA PHE A 8 -16.51 -4.38 19.85
C PHE A 8 -16.06 -3.02 20.41
N GLY A 9 -16.71 -2.49 21.45
CA GLY A 9 -16.39 -1.18 22.04
C GLY A 9 -16.53 -0.02 21.05
N CYS A 10 -17.38 -0.15 20.03
CA CYS A 10 -17.52 0.81 18.94
C CYS A 10 -18.88 1.51 18.98
N GLY A 11 -18.90 2.80 18.62
CA GLY A 11 -20.12 3.59 18.48
C GLY A 11 -20.98 3.15 17.29
N LYS A 12 -22.28 3.45 17.32
CA LYS A 12 -23.24 3.12 16.24
C LYS A 12 -22.75 3.61 14.88
N THR A 13 -22.26 4.84 14.79
CA THR A 13 -21.73 5.44 13.55
C THR A 13 -20.53 4.68 12.99
N GLN A 14 -19.61 4.22 13.86
CA GLN A 14 -18.45 3.44 13.44
C GLN A 14 -18.89 2.11 12.83
N ILE A 15 -19.83 1.42 13.48
CA ILE A 15 -20.37 0.14 12.97
C ILE A 15 -21.02 0.35 11.60
N LEU A 16 -21.87 1.37 11.46
CA LEU A 16 -22.53 1.67 10.18
C LEU A 16 -21.51 1.98 9.08
N ASN A 17 -20.52 2.84 9.36
CA ASN A 17 -19.47 3.18 8.39
C ASN A 17 -18.63 1.97 7.99
N THR A 18 -18.36 1.05 8.92
CA THR A 18 -17.65 -0.20 8.63
C THR A 18 -18.48 -1.12 7.75
N LEU A 19 -19.78 -1.25 8.02
CA LEU A 19 -20.68 -2.07 7.19
C LEU A 19 -20.84 -1.50 5.78
N THR A 20 -20.96 -0.18 5.63
CA THR A 20 -21.01 0.47 4.31
C THR A 20 -19.73 0.24 3.50
N GLN A 21 -18.58 0.11 4.15
CA GLN A 21 -17.27 -0.11 3.50
C GLN A 21 -16.85 -1.58 3.47
N LYS A 22 -17.71 -2.51 3.92
CA LYS A 22 -17.41 -3.94 4.09
C LYS A 22 -16.76 -4.56 2.85
N GLU A 23 -17.39 -4.42 1.69
CA GLU A 23 -16.90 -5.02 0.44
C GLU A 23 -15.53 -4.48 0.04
N ARG A 24 -15.29 -3.17 0.26
CA ARG A 24 -13.97 -2.57 0.01
C ARG A 24 -12.90 -3.20 0.92
N TYR A 25 -13.18 -3.38 2.20
CA TYR A 25 -12.22 -3.97 3.14
C TYR A 25 -11.91 -5.43 2.82
N ILE A 26 -12.93 -6.22 2.44
CA ILE A 26 -12.74 -7.61 2.03
C ILE A 26 -11.85 -7.65 0.79
N HIS A 27 -12.17 -6.87 -0.24
CA HIS A 27 -11.38 -6.81 -1.46
C HIS A 27 -9.93 -6.37 -1.22
N GLU A 28 -9.71 -5.31 -0.42
CA GLU A 28 -8.37 -4.85 -0.05
C GLU A 28 -7.57 -5.96 0.67
N TRP A 29 -8.21 -6.70 1.58
CA TRP A 29 -7.58 -7.83 2.28
C TRP A 29 -7.28 -9.01 1.35
N GLU A 30 -8.17 -9.34 0.42
CA GLU A 30 -7.94 -10.44 -0.53
C GLU A 30 -6.77 -10.14 -1.48
N VAL A 31 -6.67 -8.89 -1.96
CA VAL A 31 -5.62 -8.46 -2.89
C VAL A 31 -4.28 -8.30 -2.17
N MET A 32 -4.27 -7.73 -0.96
CA MET A 32 -3.02 -7.34 -0.29
C MET A 32 -2.62 -8.26 0.85
N GLY A 33 -3.55 -8.98 1.46
CA GLY A 33 -3.36 -9.63 2.76
C GLY A 33 -2.66 -10.98 2.70
N ARG A 34 -2.89 -11.79 1.65
CA ARG A 34 -2.37 -13.18 1.59
C ARG A 34 -0.86 -13.30 1.80
N ASN A 35 -0.08 -12.33 1.34
CA ASN A 35 1.38 -12.37 1.38
C ASN A 35 1.99 -11.15 2.11
N ASN A 36 1.18 -10.37 2.82
CA ASN A 36 1.66 -9.18 3.52
C ASN A 36 1.63 -9.39 5.04
N PRO A 37 2.77 -9.70 5.67
CA PRO A 37 2.83 -9.97 7.12
C PRO A 37 2.47 -8.75 7.98
N SER A 38 2.41 -7.56 7.38
CA SER A 38 2.03 -6.31 8.08
C SER A 38 0.55 -5.94 7.91
N ILE A 39 -0.25 -6.72 7.18
CA ILE A 39 -1.64 -6.36 6.89
C ILE A 39 -2.48 -6.24 8.16
N ASP A 40 -2.24 -7.11 9.14
CA ASP A 40 -2.98 -7.11 10.42
C ASP A 40 -2.70 -5.86 11.27
N ALA A 41 -1.51 -5.27 11.12
CA ALA A 41 -1.15 -4.02 11.79
C ALA A 41 -1.69 -2.77 11.07
N ARG A 42 -2.17 -2.90 9.82
CA ARG A 42 -2.57 -1.76 8.99
C ARG A 42 -3.99 -1.30 9.32
N LYS A 43 -4.09 -0.18 10.03
CA LYS A 43 -5.37 0.46 10.38
C LYS A 43 -5.98 1.35 9.30
N ARG A 44 -5.18 1.82 8.35
CA ARG A 44 -5.61 2.74 7.28
C ARG A 44 -4.92 2.41 5.97
N PHE A 45 -5.70 2.45 4.89
CA PHE A 45 -5.14 2.45 3.55
C PHE A 45 -4.81 3.90 3.15
N ARG A 46 -3.53 4.19 2.91
CA ARG A 46 -3.05 5.48 2.40
C ARG A 46 -2.59 5.29 0.97
N ARG A 47 -3.26 5.97 0.03
CA ARG A 47 -2.77 6.06 -1.35
C ARG A 47 -1.56 6.99 -1.39
N SER A 48 -0.51 6.55 -2.08
CA SER A 48 0.65 7.40 -2.31
C SER A 48 0.33 8.35 -3.46
N ARG A 49 0.78 9.61 -3.38
CA ARG A 49 0.71 10.52 -4.55
C ARG A 49 1.51 9.98 -5.74
N ASN A 50 2.53 9.17 -5.46
CA ASN A 50 3.46 8.62 -6.44
C ASN A 50 3.22 7.12 -6.65
N GLU A 51 1.98 6.65 -6.53
CA GLU A 51 1.67 5.21 -6.56
C GLU A 51 2.08 4.52 -7.86
N HIS A 52 2.03 5.26 -8.99
CA HIS A 52 2.50 4.76 -10.27
C HIS A 52 4.02 4.52 -10.28
N ILE A 53 4.81 5.50 -9.80
CA ILE A 53 6.28 5.34 -9.64
C ILE A 53 6.58 4.18 -8.69
N ASN A 54 5.90 4.11 -7.54
CA ASN A 54 6.11 3.06 -6.55
C ASN A 54 5.87 1.68 -7.15
N ARG A 55 4.83 1.52 -7.97
CA ARG A 55 4.54 0.27 -8.67
C ARG A 55 5.64 -0.09 -9.67
N SER A 56 6.02 0.83 -10.56
CA SER A 56 7.08 0.58 -11.55
C SER A 56 8.42 0.24 -10.90
N VAL A 57 8.79 0.91 -9.81
CA VAL A 57 10.02 0.61 -9.04
C VAL A 57 9.94 -0.76 -8.38
N HIS A 58 8.79 -1.12 -7.82
CA HIS A 58 8.59 -2.42 -7.19
C HIS A 58 8.66 -3.57 -8.21
N ASP A 59 8.01 -3.41 -9.37
CA ASP A 59 8.06 -4.40 -10.45
C ASP A 59 9.49 -4.59 -10.96
N TRP A 60 10.23 -3.49 -11.15
CA TRP A 60 11.65 -3.53 -11.48
C TRP A 60 12.47 -4.24 -10.39
N TYR A 61 12.25 -3.93 -9.11
CA TYR A 61 12.93 -4.56 -7.98
C TYR A 61 12.69 -6.09 -7.97
N GLN A 62 11.46 -6.54 -8.22
CA GLN A 62 11.14 -7.96 -8.32
C GLN A 62 11.90 -8.63 -9.47
N GLN A 63 12.01 -7.97 -10.62
CA GLN A 63 12.79 -8.50 -11.75
C GLN A 63 14.29 -8.61 -11.43
N GLN A 64 14.87 -7.59 -10.77
CA GLN A 64 16.30 -7.62 -10.40
C GLN A 64 16.59 -8.66 -9.32
N THR A 65 15.72 -8.79 -8.33
CA THR A 65 15.89 -9.80 -7.27
C THR A 65 15.69 -11.21 -7.80
N ALA A 66 14.76 -11.42 -8.73
CA ALA A 66 14.58 -12.70 -9.43
C ALA A 66 15.81 -13.10 -10.28
N SER A 67 16.58 -12.14 -10.79
CA SER A 67 17.85 -12.41 -11.48
C SER A 67 19.04 -12.59 -10.53
N GLY A 68 18.81 -12.61 -9.21
CA GLY A 68 19.83 -12.80 -8.20
C GLY A 68 20.60 -11.52 -7.83
N LEU A 69 20.23 -10.36 -8.36
CA LEU A 69 20.86 -9.09 -8.02
C LEU A 69 20.35 -8.56 -6.69
N ARG A 70 21.27 -8.27 -5.78
CA ARG A 70 20.96 -7.56 -4.54
C ARG A 70 20.76 -6.07 -4.84
N VAL A 71 19.52 -5.61 -4.77
CA VAL A 71 19.19 -4.18 -4.95
C VAL A 71 19.43 -3.41 -3.66
N THR A 72 20.18 -2.32 -3.74
CA THR A 72 20.46 -1.44 -2.60
C THR A 72 19.51 -0.24 -2.56
N GLY A 73 19.42 0.44 -1.40
CA GLY A 73 18.62 1.66 -1.24
C GLY A 73 18.95 2.74 -2.30
N PRO A 74 20.23 3.10 -2.52
CA PRO A 74 20.61 4.06 -3.57
C PRO A 74 20.19 3.63 -4.98
N MET A 75 20.19 2.33 -5.30
CA MET A 75 19.72 1.83 -6.58
C MET A 75 18.21 2.03 -6.75
N LEU A 76 17.41 1.74 -5.70
CA LEU A 76 15.97 2.02 -5.69
C LEU A 76 15.70 3.51 -5.90
N GLN A 77 16.43 4.39 -5.20
CA GLN A 77 16.27 5.83 -5.37
C GLN A 77 16.61 6.29 -6.79
N LYS A 78 17.70 5.76 -7.38
CA LYS A 78 18.08 6.06 -8.76
C LYS A 78 17.00 5.63 -9.75
N GLN A 79 16.47 4.42 -9.60
CA GLN A 79 15.40 3.91 -10.45
C GLN A 79 14.09 4.71 -10.29
N ALA A 80 13.75 5.10 -9.05
CA ALA A 80 12.58 5.90 -8.78
C ALA A 80 12.66 7.29 -9.44
N ARG A 81 13.84 7.94 -9.40
CA ARG A 81 14.08 9.20 -10.14
C ARG A 81 13.96 9.00 -11.65
N HIS A 82 14.50 7.90 -12.18
CA HIS A 82 14.39 7.59 -13.60
C HIS A 82 12.93 7.48 -14.06
N TYR A 83 12.09 6.74 -13.33
CA TYR A 83 10.65 6.67 -13.63
C TYR A 83 9.94 8.01 -13.46
N ALA A 84 10.30 8.80 -12.45
CA ALA A 84 9.73 10.14 -12.29
C ALA A 84 10.03 11.05 -13.49
N THR A 85 11.25 10.98 -14.05
CA THR A 85 11.61 11.70 -15.28
C THR A 85 10.78 11.24 -16.47
N LEU A 86 10.63 9.92 -16.66
CA LEU A 86 9.83 9.36 -17.77
C LEU A 86 8.35 9.75 -17.71
N LEU A 87 7.83 9.98 -16.51
CA LEU A 87 6.44 10.37 -16.25
C LEU A 87 6.25 11.88 -16.13
N GLU A 88 7.30 12.66 -16.39
CA GLU A 88 7.30 14.13 -16.29
C GLU A 88 6.90 14.66 -14.90
N ILE A 89 7.17 13.90 -13.84
CA ILE A 89 6.89 14.29 -12.46
C ILE A 89 8.05 15.13 -11.94
N SER A 90 7.85 16.45 -11.90
CA SER A 90 8.81 17.39 -11.33
C SER A 90 8.93 17.25 -9.80
N ASN A 91 10.09 17.61 -9.26
CA ASN A 91 10.37 17.65 -7.81
C ASN A 91 10.18 16.31 -7.05
N PHE A 92 10.38 15.17 -7.72
CA PHE A 92 10.34 13.87 -7.06
C PHE A 92 11.59 13.64 -6.20
N GLY A 93 11.44 13.73 -4.87
CA GLY A 93 12.56 13.62 -3.92
C GLY A 93 13.22 12.24 -3.83
N ALA A 94 12.51 11.17 -4.22
CA ALA A 94 12.99 9.78 -4.15
C ALA A 94 13.59 9.40 -2.79
N SER A 95 12.96 9.81 -1.68
CA SER A 95 13.34 9.35 -0.35
C SER A 95 12.86 7.91 -0.18
N ASN A 96 13.78 6.99 0.11
CA ASN A 96 13.48 5.61 0.47
C ASN A 96 13.87 5.39 1.94
#